data_AF-A0A5E4K6F3-F1
#
_entry.id   AF-A0A5E4K6F3-F1
#
_cell.length_a   1.000
_cell.length_b   1.000
_cell.length_c   1.000
_cell.angle_alpha   90.00
_cell.angle_beta   90.00
_cell.angle_gamma   90.00
#
_symmetry.space_group_name_H-M   'P 1'
#
loop_
_entity.id
_entity.type
_entity.pdbx_description
1 polymer ?
#
loop_
_entity_poly.entity_id
_entity_poly.type
_entity_poly.pdbx_seq_one_letter_code
_entity_poly.pdbx_strand_id
1 'polypeptide(L)'
;MMLHKNGIKDNRIVGASGAIPYIENLPDDTIKRFQAQVQVVEMMGTEDENAIVAKIKELAAKDPGAFAGEPMIIQVGEKEEAAEVGGVKPMSAEIATIQARIKGIQAQTIDIGNMNKLMAGIYSGKIEGILIGLVFGLTVLGIMIVGGV
;
A
#
# COMPACT_ATOMS: atom_id res chain seq x y z
N MET A 1 -0.41 -11.90 21.37
CA MET A 1 -0.93 -12.77 22.45
C MET A 1 -1.42 -14.11 21.94
N MET A 2 -2.55 -14.14 21.23
CA MET A 2 -3.27 -15.40 20.94
C MET A 2 -2.51 -16.37 20.02
N LEU A 3 -1.72 -15.86 19.08
CA LEU A 3 -0.82 -16.70 18.26
C LEU A 3 0.20 -17.47 19.09
N HIS A 4 0.84 -16.80 20.06
CA HIS A 4 1.84 -17.42 20.92
C HIS A 4 1.19 -18.44 21.88
N LYS A 5 0.02 -18.13 22.42
CA LYS A 5 -0.64 -19.03 23.40
C LYS A 5 -1.38 -20.20 22.78
N ASN A 6 -2.14 -19.95 21.71
CA ASN A 6 -3.11 -20.92 21.16
C ASN A 6 -2.72 -21.42 19.76
N GLY A 7 -1.74 -20.80 19.11
CA GLY A 7 -1.30 -21.17 17.76
C GLY A 7 -2.34 -20.85 16.69
N ILE A 8 -2.32 -21.67 15.64
CA ILE A 8 -3.21 -21.57 14.49
C ILE A 8 -4.03 -22.84 14.31
N LYS A 9 -5.23 -22.70 13.75
CA LYS A 9 -6.09 -23.79 13.29
C LYS A 9 -6.71 -23.35 11.96
N ASP A 10 -6.58 -24.18 10.93
CA ASP A 10 -7.08 -23.88 9.58
C ASP A 10 -6.58 -22.49 9.09
N ASN A 11 -5.28 -22.23 9.26
CA ASN A 11 -4.62 -20.94 9.00
C ASN A 11 -5.16 -19.75 9.81
N ARG A 12 -6.09 -19.94 10.75
CA ARG A 12 -6.63 -18.87 11.60
C ARG A 12 -6.00 -18.89 12.99
N ILE A 13 -5.69 -17.72 13.53
CA ILE A 13 -5.20 -17.58 14.90
C ILE A 13 -6.33 -17.87 15.89
N VAL A 14 -6.13 -18.87 16.74
CA VAL A 14 -7.17 -19.33 17.68
C VAL A 14 -7.37 -18.31 18.80
N GLY A 15 -8.60 -17.79 18.92
CA GLY A 15 -8.98 -16.82 19.96
C GLY A 15 -8.57 -15.38 19.70
N ALA A 16 -8.07 -15.06 18.51
CA ALA A 16 -7.77 -13.68 18.13
C ALA A 16 -9.05 -12.86 17.86
N SER A 17 -9.12 -11.64 18.40
CA SER A 17 -10.22 -10.69 18.22
C SER A 17 -10.11 -9.81 16.97
N GLY A 18 -9.01 -9.94 16.21
CA GLY A 18 -8.80 -9.19 14.97
C GLY A 18 -9.82 -9.54 13.90
N ALA A 19 -10.09 -8.59 12.99
CA ALA A 19 -11.07 -8.75 11.92
C ALA A 19 -10.70 -9.87 10.91
N ILE A 20 -9.42 -9.99 10.56
CA ILE A 20 -8.91 -11.00 9.61
C ILE A 20 -7.65 -11.66 10.20
N PRO A 21 -7.78 -12.56 11.20
CA PRO A 21 -6.64 -13.12 11.90
C PRO A 21 -6.17 -14.42 11.24
N TYR A 22 -5.67 -14.34 10.01
CA TYR A 22 -5.19 -15.50 9.23
C TYR A 22 -3.71 -15.40 8.88
N ILE A 23 -3.04 -16.56 8.82
CA ILE A 23 -1.64 -16.74 8.44
C ILE A 23 -1.59 -17.89 7.43
N GLU A 24 -1.48 -17.56 6.14
CA GLU A 24 -1.49 -18.56 5.05
C GLU A 24 -0.09 -18.95 4.58
N ASN A 25 0.90 -18.09 4.86
CA ASN A 25 2.25 -18.20 4.30
C ASN A 25 3.26 -18.88 5.23
N LEU A 26 2.85 -19.32 6.42
CA LEU A 26 3.74 -19.96 7.39
C LEU A 26 3.29 -21.39 7.67
N PRO A 27 4.21 -22.37 7.67
CA PRO A 27 3.88 -23.73 8.09
C PRO A 27 3.67 -23.80 9.61
N ASP A 28 2.86 -24.77 10.06
CA ASP A 28 2.52 -24.97 11.48
C ASP A 28 3.75 -25.14 12.38
N ASP A 29 4.80 -25.78 11.87
CA ASP A 29 6.04 -26.01 12.63
C ASP A 29 6.80 -24.71 12.92
N THR A 30 6.66 -23.68 12.08
CA THR A 30 7.19 -22.34 12.36
C THR A 30 6.49 -21.72 13.56
N ILE A 31 5.17 -21.91 13.68
CA ILE A 31 4.41 -21.37 14.81
C ILE A 31 4.85 -22.05 16.10
N LYS A 32 5.04 -23.37 16.09
CA LYS A 32 5.59 -24.10 17.26
C LYS A 32 6.99 -23.65 17.63
N ARG A 33 7.87 -23.45 16.64
CA ARG A 33 9.22 -22.90 16.86
C ARG A 33 9.16 -21.53 17.51
N PHE A 34 8.30 -20.64 17.01
CA PHE A 34 8.08 -19.32 17.60
C PHE A 34 7.60 -19.42 19.05
N GLN A 35 6.63 -20.29 19.34
CA GLN A 35 6.09 -20.48 20.69
C GLN A 35 7.15 -20.95 21.70
N ALA A 36 8.05 -21.85 21.27
CA ALA A 36 9.12 -22.36 22.12
C ALA A 36 10.30 -21.39 22.27
N GLN A 37 10.57 -20.55 21.26
CA GLN A 37 11.75 -19.71 21.21
C GLN A 37 11.62 -18.41 22.00
N VAL A 38 10.42 -17.80 22.05
CA VAL A 38 10.23 -16.49 22.69
C VAL A 38 9.24 -16.54 23.83
N GLN A 39 9.39 -15.62 24.76
CA GLN A 39 8.38 -15.27 25.75
C GLN A 39 7.73 -13.94 25.36
N VAL A 40 6.40 -13.85 25.47
CA VAL A 40 5.66 -12.61 25.24
C VAL A 40 5.36 -11.94 26.57
N VAL A 41 5.69 -10.65 26.69
CA VAL A 41 5.33 -9.79 27.83
C VAL A 41 4.31 -8.76 27.35
N GLU A 42 3.18 -8.66 28.04
CA GLU A 42 2.14 -7.67 27.72
C GLU A 42 2.52 -6.29 28.22
N MET A 43 2.66 -5.35 27.30
CA MET A 43 2.75 -3.92 27.61
C MET A 43 1.86 -3.09 26.65
N MET A 44 0.84 -3.72 26.05
CA MET A 44 -0.09 -3.00 25.16
C MET A 44 -0.78 -1.87 25.93
N GLY A 45 -0.74 -0.66 25.37
CA GLY A 45 -1.31 0.54 26.00
C GLY A 45 -0.39 1.25 27.01
N THR A 46 0.86 0.80 27.18
CA THR A 46 1.87 1.52 27.97
C THR A 46 2.75 2.37 27.05
N GLU A 47 2.77 3.68 27.24
CA GLU A 47 3.60 4.64 26.48
C GLU A 47 4.74 5.25 27.33
N ASP A 48 4.84 4.87 28.60
CA ASP A 48 5.91 5.33 29.49
C ASP A 48 7.24 4.68 29.14
N GLU A 49 8.17 5.49 28.64
CA GLU A 49 9.52 5.08 28.26
C GLU A 49 10.28 4.45 29.44
N ASN A 50 10.15 5.01 30.66
CA ASN A 50 10.88 4.50 31.82
C ASN A 50 10.44 3.09 32.18
N ALA A 51 9.12 2.82 32.12
CA ALA A 51 8.55 1.50 32.38
C ALA A 51 9.02 0.48 31.34
N ILE A 52 9.04 0.85 30.06
CA ILE A 52 9.50 -0.03 28.97
C ILE A 52 11.00 -0.34 29.12
N VAL A 53 11.83 0.69 29.36
CA VAL A 53 13.29 0.53 29.54
C VAL A 53 13.61 -0.32 30.77
N ALA A 54 12.90 -0.12 31.88
CA ALA A 54 13.05 -0.94 33.07
C ALA A 54 12.72 -2.41 32.78
N LYS A 55 11.64 -2.66 32.03
CA LYS A 55 11.25 -4.03 31.67
C LYS A 55 12.26 -4.71 30.75
N ILE A 56 12.81 -3.98 29.77
CA ILE A 56 13.88 -4.48 28.89
C ILE A 56 15.12 -4.87 29.72
N LYS A 57 15.55 -4.01 30.65
CA LYS A 57 16.70 -4.29 31.52
C LYS A 57 16.47 -5.52 32.40
N GLU A 58 15.26 -5.68 32.94
CA GLU A 58 14.87 -6.87 33.71
C GLU A 58 14.99 -8.15 32.87
N LEU A 59 14.49 -8.13 31.63
CA LEU A 59 14.51 -9.29 30.73
C LEU A 59 15.92 -9.59 30.22
N ALA A 60 16.72 -8.57 29.91
CA ALA A 60 18.11 -8.74 29.51
C ALA A 60 18.98 -9.35 30.63
N ALA A 61 18.68 -9.02 31.89
CA ALA A 61 19.34 -9.65 33.04
C ALA A 61 18.96 -11.13 33.24
N LYS A 62 17.83 -11.57 32.66
CA LYS A 62 17.32 -12.95 32.71
C LYS A 62 17.57 -13.69 31.39
N ASP A 63 18.56 -13.27 30.61
CA ASP A 63 18.86 -13.87 29.31
C ASP A 63 19.20 -15.37 29.44
N PRO A 64 18.35 -16.29 28.91
CA PRO A 64 18.63 -17.73 28.92
C PRO A 64 19.66 -18.13 27.86
N GLY A 65 20.16 -17.17 27.06
CA GLY A 65 21.03 -17.41 25.92
C GLY A 65 20.24 -17.76 24.65
N ALA A 66 20.98 -18.06 23.59
CA ALA A 66 20.40 -18.42 22.30
C ALA A 66 19.57 -19.71 22.41
N PHE A 67 18.42 -19.72 21.72
CA PHE A 67 17.58 -20.91 21.63
C PHE A 67 18.34 -22.09 21.00
N ALA A 68 18.25 -23.26 21.61
CA ALA A 68 18.96 -24.47 21.20
C ALA A 68 18.33 -25.14 19.95
N GLY A 69 18.29 -24.41 18.83
CA GLY A 69 17.81 -24.92 17.56
C GLY A 69 18.49 -24.22 16.38
N GLU A 70 18.72 -24.99 15.31
CA GLU A 70 19.24 -24.48 14.04
C GLU A 70 18.43 -23.26 13.56
N PRO A 71 19.05 -22.29 12.87
CA PRO A 71 18.34 -21.20 12.23
C PRO A 71 17.25 -21.74 11.29
N MET A 72 16.00 -21.36 11.55
CA MET A 72 14.87 -21.71 10.68
C MET A 72 14.70 -20.61 9.63
N ILE A 73 15.12 -20.88 8.39
CA ILE A 73 14.94 -19.95 7.26
C ILE A 73 13.57 -20.22 6.64
N ILE A 74 12.72 -19.20 6.61
CA ILE A 74 11.38 -19.27 6.03
C ILE A 74 11.31 -18.26 4.90
N GLN A 75 10.99 -18.73 3.70
CA GLN A 75 10.64 -17.84 2.59
C GLN A 75 9.19 -17.42 2.76
N VAL A 76 8.99 -16.13 3.03
CA VAL A 76 7.67 -15.52 3.10
C VAL A 76 7.43 -14.85 1.75
N GLY A 77 6.47 -15.36 0.99
CA GLY A 77 6.17 -14.89 -0.36
C GLY A 77 5.10 -15.78 -0.98
N GLU A 78 4.50 -15.30 -2.08
CA GLU A 78 3.52 -16.06 -2.84
C GLU A 78 4.11 -17.45 -3.14
N LYS A 79 3.43 -18.50 -2.64
CA LYS A 79 3.46 -19.75 -3.39
C LYS A 79 3.02 -19.35 -4.78
N GLU A 80 3.88 -19.49 -5.78
CA GLU A 80 3.39 -19.80 -7.12
C GLU A 80 2.62 -21.11 -6.94
N GLU A 81 1.33 -20.98 -6.62
CA GLU A 81 0.43 -22.10 -6.64
C GLU A 81 0.42 -22.55 -8.10
N ALA A 82 1.16 -23.64 -8.37
CA ALA A 82 0.74 -24.63 -9.32
C ALA A 82 -0.68 -25.04 -8.90
N ALA A 83 -1.66 -24.26 -9.36
CA ALA A 83 -3.05 -24.40 -9.01
C ALA A 83 -3.57 -25.72 -9.59
N GLU A 84 -3.41 -26.79 -8.81
CA GLU A 84 -4.21 -28.00 -8.85
C GLU A 84 -5.42 -27.77 -7.94
N VAL A 85 -6.46 -27.14 -8.49
CA VAL A 85 -7.83 -27.35 -8.04
C VAL A 85 -8.64 -27.66 -9.28
N GLY A 86 -9.12 -28.91 -9.32
CA GLY A 86 -10.02 -29.41 -10.34
C GLY A 86 -11.23 -28.50 -10.54
N GLY A 87 -11.62 -28.35 -11.80
CA GLY A 87 -12.77 -27.56 -12.22
C GLY A 87 -12.40 -26.51 -13.26
N VAL A 88 -12.15 -26.98 -14.48
CA VAL A 88 -12.10 -26.23 -15.75
C VAL A 88 -11.55 -24.80 -15.64
N LYS A 89 -10.22 -24.64 -15.74
CA LYS A 89 -9.60 -23.36 -16.09
C LYS A 89 -9.90 -23.07 -17.58
N PRO A 90 -10.69 -22.04 -17.95
CA PRO A 90 -10.48 -21.42 -19.25
C PRO A 90 -9.08 -20.80 -19.24
N MET A 91 -8.34 -21.06 -20.30
CA MET A 91 -6.93 -20.74 -20.45
C MET A 91 -6.52 -19.33 -20.01
N SER A 92 -5.34 -19.25 -19.38
CA SER A 92 -4.52 -18.06 -19.13
C SER A 92 -4.52 -17.02 -20.27
N ALA A 93 -4.71 -17.44 -21.53
CA ALA A 93 -4.80 -16.55 -22.69
C ALA A 93 -5.97 -15.55 -22.61
N GLU A 94 -7.16 -15.94 -22.15
CA GLU A 94 -8.31 -15.02 -22.11
C GLU A 94 -8.12 -13.95 -21.03
N ILE A 95 -7.67 -14.34 -19.83
CA ILE A 95 -7.36 -13.40 -18.74
C ILE A 95 -6.19 -12.48 -19.13
N ALA A 96 -5.16 -12.98 -19.82
CA ALA A 96 -4.07 -12.17 -20.35
C ALA A 96 -4.55 -11.15 -21.39
N THR A 97 -5.48 -11.53 -22.29
CA THR A 97 -6.06 -10.59 -23.25
C THR A 97 -6.91 -9.52 -22.58
N ILE A 98 -7.64 -9.86 -21.52
CA ILE A 98 -8.44 -8.91 -20.74
C ILE A 98 -7.51 -7.90 -20.04
N GLN A 99 -6.45 -8.37 -19.39
CA GLN A 99 -5.46 -7.49 -18.74
C GLN A 99 -4.75 -6.57 -19.75
N ALA A 100 -4.40 -7.09 -20.94
CA ALA A 100 -3.80 -6.28 -22.00
C ALA A 100 -4.76 -5.17 -22.48
N ARG A 101 -6.06 -5.47 -22.64
CA ARG A 101 -7.07 -4.46 -22.99
C ARG A 101 -7.25 -3.42 -21.89
N ILE A 102 -7.27 -3.84 -20.62
CA ILE A 102 -7.38 -2.91 -19.47
C ILE A 102 -6.18 -1.95 -19.44
N LYS A 103 -4.96 -2.46 -19.65
CA LYS A 103 -3.76 -1.61 -19.75
C LYS A 103 -3.82 -0.64 -20.93
N GLY A 104 -4.34 -1.07 -22.08
CA GLY A 104 -4.56 -0.20 -23.23
C GLY A 104 -5.53 0.95 -22.95
N ILE A 105 -6.65 0.66 -22.27
CA ILE A 105 -7.64 1.66 -21.87
C ILE A 105 -7.03 2.67 -20.87
N GLN A 106 -6.22 2.20 -19.92
CA GLN A 106 -5.53 3.08 -18.97
C GLN A 106 -4.58 4.05 -19.69
N ALA A 107 -3.78 3.57 -20.65
CA ALA A 107 -2.89 4.42 -21.42
C ALA A 107 -3.66 5.51 -22.21
N GLN A 108 -4.74 5.12 -22.91
CA GLN A 108 -5.59 6.08 -23.63
C GLN A 108 -6.24 7.11 -22.71
N THR A 109 -6.64 6.70 -21.50
CA THR A 109 -7.25 7.60 -20.52
C THR A 109 -6.25 8.66 -20.05
N ILE A 110 -4.99 8.27 -19.82
CA ILE A 110 -3.91 9.20 -19.45
C ILE A 110 -3.64 10.19 -20.59
N ASP A 111 -3.60 9.72 -21.84
CA ASP A 111 -3.37 10.58 -23.00
C ASP A 111 -4.52 11.58 -23.20
N ILE A 112 -5.77 11.15 -23.03
CA ILE A 112 -6.94 12.05 -23.05
C ILE A 112 -6.84 13.08 -21.92
N GLY A 113 -6.44 12.67 -20.72
CA GLY A 113 -6.22 13.57 -19.59
C GLY A 113 -5.16 14.63 -19.89
N ASN A 114 -4.03 14.23 -20.48
CA ASN A 114 -2.97 15.14 -20.90
C ASN A 114 -3.43 16.10 -21.99
N MET A 115 -4.16 15.61 -22.99
CA MET A 115 -4.69 16.43 -24.08
C MET A 115 -5.73 17.44 -23.56
N ASN A 116 -6.62 17.02 -22.66
CA ASN A 116 -7.60 17.91 -22.04
C ASN A 116 -6.92 18.99 -21.20
N LYS A 117 -5.86 18.65 -20.45
CA LYS A 117 -5.09 19.63 -19.67
C LYS A 117 -4.38 20.64 -20.58
N LEU A 118 -3.77 20.17 -21.67
CA LEU A 118 -3.12 21.04 -22.66
C LEU A 118 -4.14 21.97 -23.35
N MET A 119 -5.29 21.43 -23.75
CA MET A 119 -6.36 22.20 -24.36
C MET A 119 -6.96 23.23 -23.39
N ALA A 120 -7.16 22.87 -22.12
CA ALA A 120 -7.60 23.82 -21.09
C ALA A 120 -6.60 24.96 -20.89
N GLY A 121 -5.29 24.64 -20.87
CA GLY A 121 -4.23 25.65 -20.80
C GLY A 121 -4.20 26.58 -22.02
N ILE A 122 -4.27 26.02 -23.24
CA ILE A 122 -4.30 26.80 -24.49
C ILE A 122 -5.56 27.66 -24.56
N TYR A 123 -6.72 27.12 -24.19
CA TYR A 123 -7.99 27.86 -24.25
C TYR A 123 -8.02 28.99 -23.21
N SER A 124 -7.55 28.73 -21.98
CA SER A 124 -7.38 29.77 -20.95
C SER A 124 -6.44 30.89 -21.44
N GLY A 125 -5.28 30.52 -21.99
CA GLY A 125 -4.31 31.51 -22.49
C GLY A 125 -4.82 32.31 -23.69
N LYS A 126 -5.60 31.69 -24.60
CA LYS A 126 -6.24 32.41 -25.72
C LYS A 126 -7.26 33.43 -25.23
N ILE A 127 -8.10 33.06 -24.26
CA ILE A 127 -9.11 33.97 -23.71
C ILE A 127 -8.45 35.14 -22.98
N GLU A 128 -7.45 34.86 -22.14
CA GLU A 128 -6.69 35.90 -21.44
C GLU A 128 -5.98 36.85 -22.42
N GLY A 129 -5.35 36.32 -23.46
CA GLY A 129 -4.69 37.12 -24.49
C GLY A 129 -5.66 38.04 -25.25
N ILE A 130 -6.85 37.54 -25.63
CA ILE A 130 -7.88 38.35 -26.29
C ILE A 130 -8.38 39.45 -25.35
N LEU A 131 -8.62 39.14 -24.07
CA LEU A 131 -9.09 40.12 -23.10
C LEU A 131 -8.06 41.23 -22.85
N ILE A 132 -6.79 40.88 -22.66
CA ILE A 132 -5.71 41.86 -22.47
C ILE A 132 -5.58 42.74 -23.72
N GLY A 133 -5.59 42.14 -24.91
CA GLY A 133 -5.53 42.88 -26.17
C GLY A 133 -6.69 43.85 -26.36
N LEU A 134 -7.92 43.43 -26.01
CA LEU A 134 -9.12 44.26 -26.12
C LEU A 134 -9.08 45.43 -25.12
N VAL A 135 -8.71 45.18 -23.87
CA VAL A 135 -8.58 46.23 -22.85
C VAL A 135 -7.50 47.23 -23.24
N PHE A 136 -6.32 46.75 -23.66
CA PHE A 136 -5.23 47.61 -24.09
C PHE A 136 -5.63 48.44 -25.33
N GLY A 137 -6.26 47.81 -26.32
CA GLY A 137 -6.73 48.49 -27.53
C GLY A 137 -7.75 49.59 -27.23
N LEU A 138 -8.76 49.31 -26.38
CA LEU A 138 -9.73 50.31 -25.95
C LEU A 138 -9.08 51.44 -25.14
N THR A 139 -8.06 51.14 -24.34
CA THR A 139 -7.32 52.14 -23.55
C THR A 139 -6.56 53.10 -24.47
N VAL A 140 -5.81 52.57 -25.44
CA VAL A 140 -5.08 53.38 -26.44
C VAL A 140 -6.04 54.18 -27.30
N LEU A 141 -7.15 53.58 -27.74
CA LEU A 141 -8.19 54.27 -28.53
C LEU A 141 -8.85 55.38 -27.71
N GLY A 142 -9.16 55.14 -26.43
CA GLY A 142 -9.69 56.14 -25.51
C GLY A 142 -8.72 57.32 -25.32
N ILE A 143 -7.42 57.05 -25.18
CA ILE A 143 -6.39 58.09 -25.10
C ILE A 143 -6.31 58.88 -26.42
N MET A 144 -6.40 58.24 -27.59
CA MET A 144 -6.42 58.97 -28.87
C MET A 144 -7.67 59.84 -29.06
N ILE A 145 -8.84 59.38 -28.61
CA ILE A 145 -10.09 60.14 -28.74
C ILE A 145 -10.14 61.31 -27.73
N VAL A 146 -9.65 61.11 -26.50
CA VAL A 146 -9.68 62.12 -25.43
C VAL A 146 -8.47 63.06 -25.49
N GLY A 147 -7.31 62.58 -25.93
CA GLY A 147 -6.08 63.35 -26.10
C GLY A 147 -5.88 63.94 -27.51
N GLY A 148 -6.75 63.61 -28.47
CA GLY A 148 -6.76 64.18 -29.81
C GLY A 148 -7.43 65.56 -29.85
N VAL A 149 -6.67 66.58 -29.44
CA VAL A 149 -6.68 67.94 -30.02
C VAL A 149 -5.35 68.14 -30.73
#